data_AF-E4Y1E6-F1
#
_entry.id   AF-E4Y1E6-F1
#
_cell.length_a   1.000
_cell.length_b   1.000
_cell.length_c   1.000
_cell.angle_alpha   90.00
_cell.angle_beta   90.00
_cell.angle_gamma   90.00
#
_symmetry.space_group_name_H-M   'P 1'
#
loop_
_entity.id
_entity.type
_entity.pdbx_description
1 polymer ?
#
loop_
_entity_poly.entity_id
_entity_poly.type
_entity_poly.pdbx_seq_one_letter_code
_entity_poly.pdbx_strand_id
1 'polypeptide(L)'
;MITEFLWLTALTLNKDEKEALRGEINEWMKLFLPKLERESTRTEKCRLVASVERHQFGNDENAGYWRFCKFVGKKGIIFRENQTQLEEFEATSFQKKILDRNPNLSNVFIGRSEIKEENGKWKLENELKERIISEGVEAIVFREKFGKDEMAVRIQIFDPFLFSQKFGADLIKFKTHLISDFGKATDYEYRKDQKNNEASVVPIHENIVRHFANIEIFDSGDKNEEDCLGWITIMEKCDGNLRTKLENDNLELEERKKIAKGLKSGFEYLKKIGIFHKDRKLENLLMIGEVAKICDFGVVSEYSGRKSYRNLGYSKRGSKYRNEGALFAGTPGFAGQFQIGGVSLDDTDCIFYICFAIGKLAGL
;
A
#
# COMPACT_ATOMS: atom_id res chain seq x y z
N MET A 1 -14.27 12.19 -24.02
CA MET A 1 -13.41 11.27 -23.24
C MET A 1 -13.97 9.87 -23.40
N ILE A 2 -13.10 8.89 -23.58
CA ILE A 2 -13.34 7.43 -23.48
C ILE A 2 -13.59 6.66 -24.79
N THR A 3 -12.54 6.47 -25.59
CA THR A 3 -12.33 5.20 -26.34
C THR A 3 -11.19 4.38 -25.72
N GLU A 4 -10.22 5.05 -25.09
CA GLU A 4 -8.94 4.50 -24.70
C GLU A 4 -9.00 3.79 -23.34
N PHE A 5 -9.96 4.14 -22.47
CA PHE A 5 -10.19 3.39 -21.22
C PHE A 5 -10.66 1.95 -21.46
N LEU A 6 -11.11 1.60 -22.68
CA LEU A 6 -11.34 0.20 -23.06
C LEU A 6 -10.05 -0.64 -22.95
N TRP A 7 -8.88 0.00 -23.03
CA TRP A 7 -7.58 -0.65 -22.89
C TRP A 7 -7.13 -0.84 -21.44
N LEU A 8 -7.83 -0.27 -20.45
CA LEU A 8 -7.41 -0.32 -19.05
C LEU A 8 -7.23 -1.76 -18.54
N THR A 9 -8.04 -2.69 -19.02
CA THR A 9 -8.00 -4.10 -18.63
C THR A 9 -7.05 -4.95 -19.47
N ALA A 10 -6.50 -4.39 -20.55
CA ALA A 10 -5.60 -5.10 -21.45
C ALA A 10 -4.24 -5.37 -20.79
N LEU A 11 -3.82 -6.63 -20.82
CA LEU A 11 -2.51 -7.04 -20.29
C LEU A 11 -1.36 -6.70 -21.25
N THR A 12 -1.66 -6.47 -22.51
CA THR A 12 -0.69 -6.15 -23.55
C THR A 12 -1.20 -4.97 -24.36
N LEU A 13 -0.41 -3.92 -24.43
CA LEU A 13 -0.67 -2.73 -25.23
C LEU A 13 0.63 -2.34 -25.94
N ASN A 14 0.52 -1.78 -27.14
CA ASN A 14 1.66 -1.18 -27.82
C ASN A 14 2.05 0.16 -27.17
N LYS A 15 3.15 0.76 -27.62
CA LYS A 15 3.68 1.98 -27.00
C LYS A 15 2.69 3.15 -27.08
N ASP A 16 2.09 3.38 -28.24
CA ASP A 16 1.20 4.50 -28.49
C ASP A 16 -0.10 4.35 -27.69
N GLU A 17 -0.64 3.14 -27.61
CA GLU A 17 -1.82 2.81 -26.78
C GLU A 17 -1.56 3.07 -25.30
N LYS A 18 -0.37 2.70 -24.79
CA LYS A 18 0.02 2.98 -23.41
C LYS A 18 0.17 4.46 -23.13
N GLU A 19 0.76 5.22 -24.06
CA GLU A 19 0.93 6.67 -23.92
C GLU A 19 -0.44 7.39 -23.94
N ALA A 20 -1.33 6.99 -24.84
CA ALA A 20 -2.70 7.50 -24.89
C ALA A 20 -3.49 7.20 -23.61
N LEU A 21 -3.46 5.95 -23.12
CA LEU A 21 -4.15 5.58 -21.87
C LEU A 21 -3.60 6.33 -20.65
N ARG A 22 -2.27 6.52 -20.57
CA ARG A 22 -1.70 7.37 -19.52
C ARG A 22 -2.16 8.82 -19.64
N GLY A 23 -2.27 9.35 -20.86
CA GLY A 23 -2.83 10.68 -21.13
C GLY A 23 -4.23 10.84 -20.54
N GLU A 24 -5.13 9.90 -20.83
CA GLU A 24 -6.50 9.92 -20.31
C GLU A 24 -6.56 9.78 -18.77
N ILE A 25 -5.75 8.90 -18.18
CA ILE A 25 -5.66 8.79 -16.70
C ILE A 25 -5.13 10.10 -16.12
N ASN A 26 -4.16 10.74 -16.74
CA ASN A 26 -3.60 12.01 -16.27
C ASN A 26 -4.63 13.16 -16.35
N GLU A 27 -5.45 13.22 -17.41
CA GLU A 27 -6.55 14.19 -17.48
C GLU A 27 -7.64 13.89 -16.44
N TRP A 28 -8.00 12.62 -16.25
CA TRP A 28 -8.91 12.22 -15.18
C TRP A 28 -8.36 12.63 -13.80
N MET A 29 -7.07 12.42 -13.53
CA MET A 29 -6.42 12.81 -12.27
C MET A 29 -6.52 14.32 -12.01
N LYS A 30 -6.37 15.17 -13.03
CA LYS A 30 -6.51 16.63 -12.88
C LYS A 30 -7.92 17.04 -12.43
N LEU A 31 -8.94 16.31 -12.88
CA LEU A 31 -10.34 16.54 -12.49
C LEU A 31 -10.71 15.88 -11.16
N PHE A 32 -10.08 14.75 -10.85
CA PHE A 32 -10.38 13.94 -9.67
C PHE A 32 -9.70 14.46 -8.40
N LEU A 33 -8.42 14.83 -8.46
CA LEU A 33 -7.66 15.30 -7.31
C LEU A 33 -8.29 16.49 -6.55
N PRO A 34 -8.82 17.53 -7.23
CA PRO A 34 -9.44 18.66 -6.54
C PRO A 34 -10.67 18.29 -5.70
N LYS A 35 -11.30 17.15 -5.98
CA LYS A 35 -12.46 16.66 -5.22
C LYS A 35 -12.07 15.97 -3.90
N LEU A 36 -10.77 15.75 -3.68
CA LEU A 36 -10.25 15.09 -2.49
C LEU A 36 -9.84 16.14 -1.47
N GLU A 37 -10.56 16.19 -0.36
CA GLU A 37 -10.18 17.00 0.79
C GLU A 37 -10.21 16.14 2.06
N ARG A 38 -9.24 16.36 2.94
CA ARG A 38 -9.23 15.75 4.27
C ARG A 38 -8.70 16.69 5.34
N GLU A 39 -9.08 16.38 6.57
CA GLU A 39 -8.42 16.94 7.75
C GLU A 39 -7.23 16.07 8.17
N SER A 40 -6.30 16.67 8.91
CA SER A 40 -5.25 15.92 9.60
C SER A 40 -5.00 16.50 10.98
N THR A 41 -4.91 15.62 11.97
CA THR A 41 -4.58 15.94 13.36
C THR A 41 -3.08 15.84 13.65
N ARG A 42 -2.31 15.29 12.71
CA ARG A 42 -0.85 15.13 12.84
C ARG A 42 -0.14 16.49 12.70
N THR A 43 1.09 16.55 13.20
CA THR A 43 1.94 17.76 13.17
C THR A 43 3.08 17.61 12.16
N GLU A 44 3.81 18.69 11.86
CA GLU A 44 5.04 18.61 11.04
C GLU A 44 6.07 17.62 11.61
N LYS A 45 6.14 17.50 12.94
CA LYS A 45 6.97 16.46 13.60
C LYS A 45 6.50 15.05 13.21
N CYS A 46 5.19 14.80 13.24
CA CYS A 46 4.63 13.51 12.80
C CYS A 46 4.93 13.22 11.32
N ARG A 47 4.84 14.23 10.45
CA ARG A 47 5.21 14.10 9.03
C ARG A 47 6.66 13.74 8.84
N LEU A 48 7.56 14.40 9.58
CA LEU A 48 8.98 14.12 9.51
C LEU A 48 9.28 12.68 9.93
N VAL A 49 8.71 12.21 11.05
CA VAL A 49 8.83 10.80 11.50
C VAL A 49 8.25 9.85 10.44
N ALA A 50 7.07 10.13 9.90
CA ALA A 50 6.45 9.31 8.85
C ALA A 50 7.29 9.25 7.56
N SER A 51 8.00 10.33 7.21
CA SER A 51 8.93 10.32 6.06
C SER A 51 10.15 9.43 6.32
N VAL A 52 10.63 9.34 7.56
CA VAL A 52 11.73 8.43 7.95
C VAL A 52 11.27 6.98 7.87
N GLU A 53 10.02 6.68 8.24
CA GLU A 53 9.42 5.34 8.09
C GLU A 53 9.35 4.86 6.63
N ARG A 54 9.22 5.80 5.68
CA ARG A 54 9.21 5.52 4.23
C ARG A 54 10.60 5.48 3.61
N HIS A 55 11.62 5.88 4.36
CA HIS A 55 12.99 5.90 3.87
C HIS A 55 13.51 4.47 3.65
N GLN A 56 14.30 4.30 2.61
CA GLN A 56 15.02 3.05 2.35
C GLN A 56 16.46 3.23 2.84
N PHE A 57 16.78 2.62 3.97
CA PHE A 57 18.10 2.61 4.57
C PHE A 57 19.06 1.73 3.77
N GLY A 58 20.36 1.94 3.97
CA GLY A 58 21.42 1.10 3.43
C GLY A 58 21.37 -0.32 3.97
N ASN A 59 21.01 -0.48 5.25
CA ASN A 59 20.69 -1.78 5.85
C ASN A 59 19.21 -1.85 6.27
N ASP A 60 18.43 -2.73 5.62
CA ASP A 60 17.00 -2.88 5.91
C ASP A 60 16.71 -3.30 7.37
N GLU A 61 17.67 -3.94 8.05
CA GLU A 61 17.55 -4.26 9.48
C GLU A 61 17.43 -3.03 10.38
N ASN A 62 17.96 -1.90 9.95
CA ASN A 62 17.87 -0.66 10.71
C ASN A 62 16.41 -0.22 10.90
N ALA A 63 15.50 -0.61 10.01
CA ALA A 63 14.07 -0.34 10.15
C ALA A 63 13.45 -0.94 11.42
N GLY A 64 13.95 -2.08 11.89
CA GLY A 64 13.49 -2.72 13.13
C GLY A 64 14.10 -2.10 14.39
N TYR A 65 15.32 -1.58 14.29
CA TYR A 65 16.10 -1.10 15.44
C TYR A 65 15.99 0.40 15.72
N TRP A 66 15.70 1.23 14.72
CA TRP A 66 15.69 2.67 14.95
C TRP A 66 14.52 3.08 15.86
N ARG A 67 14.83 4.00 16.78
CA ARG A 67 13.93 4.52 17.82
C ARG A 67 13.96 6.04 17.86
N PHE A 68 15.06 6.65 17.47
CA PHE A 68 15.18 8.10 17.32
C PHE A 68 15.77 8.45 15.96
N CYS A 69 15.45 9.64 15.48
CA CYS A 69 16.14 10.27 14.37
C CYS A 69 16.56 11.70 14.73
N LYS A 70 17.55 12.22 14.00
CA LYS A 70 18.05 13.58 14.12
C LYS A 70 18.46 14.07 12.73
N PHE A 71 18.17 15.32 12.42
CA PHE A 71 18.59 15.94 11.17
C PHE A 71 19.65 17.02 11.43
N VAL A 72 20.81 16.91 10.78
CA VAL A 72 21.93 17.84 10.92
C VAL A 72 22.36 18.27 9.53
N GLY A 73 22.14 19.56 9.21
CA GLY A 73 22.37 20.09 7.87
C GLY A 73 21.51 19.36 6.84
N LYS A 74 22.14 18.71 5.85
CA LYS A 74 21.46 17.98 4.77
C LYS A 74 21.24 16.49 5.05
N LYS A 75 21.64 16.02 6.23
CA LYS A 75 21.68 14.60 6.57
C LYS A 75 20.67 14.25 7.65
N GLY A 76 20.09 13.07 7.53
CA GLY A 76 19.34 12.41 8.59
C GLY A 76 20.19 11.33 9.24
N ILE A 77 20.04 11.13 10.53
CA ILE A 77 20.74 10.12 11.31
C ILE A 77 19.70 9.36 12.13
N ILE A 78 19.76 8.04 12.13
CA ILE A 78 18.92 7.18 12.97
C ILE A 78 19.72 6.55 14.11
N PHE A 79 19.06 6.32 15.23
CA PHE A 79 19.65 5.81 16.46
C PHE A 79 18.80 4.70 17.09
N ARG A 80 19.46 3.80 17.83
CA ARG A 80 18.82 2.80 18.71
C ARG A 80 18.24 3.46 19.96
N GLU A 81 17.56 2.65 20.77
CA GLU A 81 17.00 3.04 22.09
C GLU A 81 18.04 3.71 23.01
N ASN A 82 19.26 3.16 23.07
CA ASN A 82 20.37 3.71 23.85
C ASN A 82 21.08 4.90 23.17
N GLN A 83 20.46 5.50 22.15
CA GLN A 83 21.00 6.61 21.34
C GLN A 83 22.33 6.31 20.64
N THR A 84 22.68 5.04 20.45
CA THR A 84 23.80 4.67 19.59
C THR A 84 23.40 4.84 18.13
N GLN A 85 24.24 5.53 17.34
CA GLN A 85 24.02 5.77 15.92
C GLN A 85 23.97 4.44 15.15
N LEU A 86 22.97 4.30 14.28
CA LEU A 86 22.79 3.16 13.39
C LEU A 86 23.31 3.47 11.99
N GLU A 87 22.84 4.57 11.42
CA GLU A 87 23.08 4.93 10.03
C GLU A 87 22.88 6.43 9.83
N GLU A 88 23.64 6.98 8.89
CA GLU A 88 23.46 8.32 8.35
C GLU A 88 22.98 8.20 6.89
N PHE A 89 22.02 9.03 6.51
CA PHE A 89 21.43 9.05 5.18
C PHE A 89 21.24 10.48 4.68
N GLU A 90 21.16 10.65 3.37
CA GLU A 90 20.85 11.95 2.76
C GLU A 90 19.36 12.28 2.95
N ALA A 91 19.06 13.43 3.53
CA ALA A 91 17.68 13.84 3.72
C ALA A 91 17.01 14.10 2.36
N THR A 92 15.79 13.60 2.19
CA THR A 92 15.04 13.81 0.94
C THR A 92 14.70 15.28 0.73
N SER A 93 14.43 15.67 -0.51
CA SER A 93 13.89 17.00 -0.81
C SER A 93 12.67 17.36 0.05
N PHE A 94 11.78 16.39 0.30
CA PHE A 94 10.60 16.55 1.13
C PHE A 94 10.93 16.74 2.62
N GLN A 95 11.87 15.97 3.16
CA GLN A 95 12.35 16.13 4.55
C GLN A 95 12.96 17.51 4.78
N LYS A 96 13.78 17.98 3.83
CA LYS A 96 14.37 19.32 3.86
C LYS A 96 13.27 20.40 3.89
N LYS A 97 12.24 20.27 3.05
CA LYS A 97 11.08 21.18 3.03
C LYS A 97 10.31 21.22 4.36
N ILE A 98 10.16 20.08 5.05
CA ILE A 98 9.55 20.04 6.39
C ILE A 98 10.42 20.80 7.40
N LEU A 99 11.73 20.57 7.38
CA LEU A 99 12.69 21.24 8.27
C LEU A 99 12.76 22.75 8.02
N ASP A 100 12.70 23.19 6.76
CA ASP A 100 12.68 24.61 6.40
C ASP A 100 11.42 25.32 6.92
N ARG A 101 10.27 24.63 6.90
CA ARG A 101 9.01 25.14 7.45
C ARG A 101 8.99 25.15 8.97
N ASN A 102 9.73 24.25 9.62
CA ASN A 102 9.82 24.17 11.07
C ASN A 102 11.27 23.90 11.53
N PRO A 103 12.11 24.95 11.60
CA PRO A 103 13.52 24.82 11.96
C PRO A 103 13.77 24.24 13.35
N ASN A 104 12.79 24.31 14.26
CA ASN A 104 12.88 23.74 15.62
C ASN A 104 12.99 22.20 15.61
N LEU A 105 12.73 21.55 14.48
CA LEU A 105 12.93 20.11 14.30
C LEU A 105 14.36 19.75 13.86
N SER A 106 15.19 20.75 13.55
CA SER A 106 16.59 20.56 13.18
C SER A 106 17.48 20.38 14.42
N ASN A 107 18.46 19.49 14.32
CA ASN A 107 19.46 19.22 15.35
C ASN A 107 18.89 18.79 16.73
N VAL A 108 17.67 18.23 16.75
CA VAL A 108 17.04 17.66 17.96
C VAL A 108 16.79 16.17 17.77
N PHE A 109 16.81 15.40 18.86
CA PHE A 109 16.34 14.02 18.84
C PHE A 109 14.83 13.99 18.73
N ILE A 110 14.33 13.21 17.78
CA ILE A 110 12.91 12.99 17.56
C ILE A 110 12.65 11.49 17.70
N GLY A 111 11.83 11.12 18.67
CA GLY A 111 11.43 9.74 18.90
C GLY A 111 10.45 9.25 17.84
N ARG A 112 10.62 7.99 17.42
CA ARG A 112 9.70 7.29 16.53
C ARG A 112 8.28 7.21 17.12
N SER A 113 8.19 7.03 18.44
CA SER A 113 6.92 6.97 19.19
C SER A 113 6.22 8.34 19.33
N GLU A 114 6.86 9.44 18.93
CA GLU A 114 6.22 10.76 18.95
C GLU A 114 5.23 10.98 17.79
N ILE A 115 5.14 10.03 16.85
CA ILE A 115 4.07 10.03 15.86
C ILE A 115 2.73 9.82 16.56
N LYS A 116 1.82 10.77 16.37
CA LYS A 116 0.47 10.70 16.96
C LYS A 116 -0.47 9.89 16.07
N GLU A 117 -1.47 9.31 16.70
CA GLU A 117 -2.61 8.73 16.00
C GLU A 117 -3.28 9.78 15.09
N GLU A 118 -3.68 9.35 13.90
CA GLU A 118 -4.38 10.20 12.94
C GLU A 118 -5.88 10.01 13.13
N ASN A 119 -6.60 11.10 13.33
CA ASN A 119 -8.05 11.11 13.52
C ASN A 119 -8.75 12.03 12.51
N GLY A 120 -8.01 12.54 11.53
CA GLY A 120 -8.54 13.33 10.43
C GLY A 120 -9.59 12.56 9.62
N LYS A 121 -10.60 13.29 9.15
CA LYS A 121 -11.72 12.75 8.37
C LYS A 121 -11.68 13.26 6.93
N TRP A 122 -12.27 12.49 6.03
CA TRP A 122 -12.49 12.90 4.66
C TRP A 122 -13.63 13.92 4.56
N LYS A 123 -13.40 15.00 3.81
CA LYS A 123 -14.35 16.07 3.52
C LYS A 123 -14.76 15.99 2.06
N LEU A 124 -15.57 15.01 1.74
CA LEU A 124 -15.97 14.75 0.35
C LEU A 124 -17.30 15.40 0.01
N GLU A 125 -17.42 15.83 -1.23
CA GLU A 125 -18.69 16.24 -1.83
C GLU A 125 -19.68 15.07 -1.90
N ASN A 126 -20.98 15.37 -1.95
CA ASN A 126 -22.04 14.35 -1.94
C ASN A 126 -21.89 13.35 -3.10
N GLU A 127 -21.48 13.81 -4.28
CA GLU A 127 -21.25 12.96 -5.46
C GLU A 127 -20.25 11.83 -5.18
N LEU A 128 -19.13 12.13 -4.50
CA LEU A 128 -18.11 11.13 -4.15
C LEU A 128 -18.53 10.26 -2.97
N LYS A 129 -19.25 10.83 -1.99
CA LYS A 129 -19.74 10.07 -0.83
C LYS A 129 -20.64 8.92 -1.23
N GLU A 130 -21.53 9.14 -2.19
CA GLU A 130 -22.40 8.09 -2.70
C GLU A 130 -21.61 6.94 -3.34
N ARG A 131 -20.40 7.20 -3.85
CA ARG A 131 -19.53 6.25 -4.54
C ARG A 131 -18.59 5.46 -3.62
N ILE A 132 -18.56 5.75 -2.34
CA ILE A 132 -17.67 5.06 -1.39
C ILE A 132 -18.04 3.57 -1.30
N ILE A 133 -17.04 2.71 -1.42
CA ILE A 133 -17.11 1.27 -1.14
C ILE A 133 -16.64 1.00 0.30
N SER A 134 -15.56 1.66 0.70
CA SER A 134 -14.97 1.51 2.04
C SER A 134 -14.19 2.76 2.41
N GLU A 135 -14.25 3.16 3.68
CA GLU A 135 -13.56 4.33 4.21
C GLU A 135 -12.77 3.94 5.47
N GLY A 136 -11.50 4.33 5.49
CA GLY A 136 -10.62 4.28 6.64
C GLY A 136 -9.80 5.56 6.75
N VAL A 137 -9.05 5.68 7.83
CA VAL A 137 -8.27 6.89 8.16
C VAL A 137 -7.18 7.19 7.12
N GLU A 138 -6.46 6.15 6.70
CA GLU A 138 -5.33 6.28 5.76
C GLU A 138 -5.68 5.80 4.34
N ALA A 139 -6.88 5.27 4.13
CA ALA A 139 -7.32 4.75 2.84
C ALA A 139 -8.81 4.94 2.61
N ILE A 140 -9.20 5.26 1.38
CA ILE A 140 -10.61 5.29 0.96
C ILE A 140 -10.73 4.62 -0.40
N VAL A 141 -11.84 3.93 -0.63
CA VAL A 141 -12.10 3.20 -1.87
C VAL A 141 -13.43 3.66 -2.47
N PHE A 142 -13.42 4.03 -3.74
CA PHE A 142 -14.59 4.43 -4.51
C PHE A 142 -14.91 3.42 -5.59
N ARG A 143 -16.18 3.34 -5.99
CA ARG A 143 -16.56 2.84 -7.32
C ARG A 143 -16.44 3.98 -8.31
N GLU A 144 -15.76 3.75 -9.43
CA GLU A 144 -15.62 4.75 -10.48
C GLU A 144 -15.76 4.09 -11.85
N LYS A 145 -16.37 4.81 -12.78
CA LYS A 145 -16.67 4.30 -14.12
C LYS A 145 -15.62 4.78 -15.12
N PHE A 146 -14.92 3.84 -15.74
CA PHE A 146 -13.98 4.10 -16.82
C PHE A 146 -14.54 3.50 -18.10
N GLY A 147 -15.23 4.33 -18.89
CA GLY A 147 -15.96 3.87 -20.07
C GLY A 147 -17.17 3.03 -19.72
N LYS A 148 -17.21 1.79 -20.17
CA LYS A 148 -18.30 0.85 -19.84
C LYS A 148 -18.05 0.09 -18.54
N ASP A 149 -16.79 0.06 -18.08
CA ASP A 149 -16.37 -0.79 -16.97
C ASP A 149 -16.41 0.01 -15.66
N GLU A 150 -16.93 -0.63 -14.62
CA GLU A 150 -16.89 -0.09 -13.26
C GLU A 150 -15.72 -0.69 -12.50
N MET A 151 -14.86 0.17 -11.97
CA MET A 151 -13.63 -0.19 -11.28
C MET A 151 -13.69 0.26 -9.82
N ALA A 152 -12.85 -0.35 -8.99
CA ALA A 152 -12.56 0.18 -7.67
C ALA A 152 -11.34 1.11 -7.75
N VAL A 153 -11.42 2.28 -7.14
CA VAL A 153 -10.33 3.25 -7.05
C VAL A 153 -9.98 3.42 -5.58
N ARG A 154 -8.81 2.94 -5.19
CA ARG A 154 -8.29 3.07 -3.83
C ARG A 154 -7.32 4.22 -3.75
N ILE A 155 -7.58 5.15 -2.84
CA ILE A 155 -6.67 6.22 -2.47
C ILE A 155 -6.03 5.83 -1.16
N GLN A 156 -4.71 5.79 -1.12
CA GLN A 156 -3.94 5.43 0.06
C GLN A 156 -2.96 6.55 0.38
N ILE A 157 -3.02 7.04 1.60
CA ILE A 157 -2.23 8.18 2.05
C ILE A 157 -1.09 7.69 2.92
N PHE A 158 0.12 8.24 2.68
CA PHE A 158 1.30 7.97 3.50
C PHE A 158 1.82 9.22 4.21
N ASP A 159 1.71 10.39 3.60
CA ASP A 159 1.93 11.68 4.26
C ASP A 159 0.61 12.20 4.82
N PRO A 160 0.50 12.47 6.12
CA PRO A 160 -0.78 12.83 6.71
C PRO A 160 -1.34 14.18 6.22
N PHE A 161 -0.53 15.04 5.63
CA PHE A 161 -1.02 16.31 5.10
C PHE A 161 -1.50 16.18 3.66
N LEU A 162 -1.22 15.09 2.94
CA LEU A 162 -1.70 14.91 1.58
C LEU A 162 -3.24 15.13 1.52
N PHE A 163 -3.69 15.97 0.58
CA PHE A 163 -5.08 16.43 0.43
C PHE A 163 -5.66 17.28 1.58
N SER A 164 -4.83 17.72 2.53
CA SER A 164 -5.22 18.74 3.50
C SER A 164 -4.92 20.14 2.96
N GLN A 165 -5.68 21.13 3.45
CA GLN A 165 -5.45 22.54 3.13
C GLN A 165 -4.01 23.01 3.45
N LYS A 166 -3.31 22.35 4.39
CA LYS A 166 -1.93 22.67 4.78
C LYS A 166 -0.88 22.20 3.78
N PHE A 167 -1.22 21.29 2.85
CA PHE A 167 -0.27 20.76 1.88
C PHE A 167 -0.09 21.69 0.69
N GLY A 168 -1.20 22.24 0.18
CA GLY A 168 -1.28 23.05 -1.06
C GLY A 168 -1.44 22.16 -2.29
N ALA A 169 -2.58 22.25 -2.98
CA ALA A 169 -2.91 21.38 -4.12
C ALA A 169 -1.91 21.50 -5.29
N ASP A 170 -1.35 22.69 -5.51
CA ASP A 170 -0.36 22.97 -6.57
C ASP A 170 1.02 22.33 -6.33
N LEU A 171 1.20 21.69 -5.17
CA LEU A 171 2.46 21.05 -4.78
C LEU A 171 2.47 19.55 -5.05
N ILE A 172 1.50 19.03 -5.79
CA ILE A 172 1.40 17.62 -6.15
C ILE A 172 1.94 17.40 -7.57
N LYS A 173 2.83 16.43 -7.71
CA LYS A 173 3.10 15.77 -8.99
C LYS A 173 2.76 14.29 -8.87
N PHE A 174 2.47 13.65 -10.00
CA PHE A 174 2.13 12.24 -10.00
C PHE A 174 2.72 11.49 -11.19
N LYS A 175 2.81 10.16 -11.05
CA LYS A 175 3.36 9.25 -12.05
C LYS A 175 2.46 8.03 -12.20
N THR A 176 2.04 7.76 -13.43
CA THR A 176 1.11 6.68 -13.76
C THR A 176 1.84 5.46 -14.28
N HIS A 177 1.61 4.31 -13.64
CA HIS A 177 2.09 2.99 -14.04
C HIS A 177 0.91 2.12 -14.45
N LEU A 178 1.04 1.39 -15.55
CA LEU A 178 0.00 0.51 -16.09
C LEU A 178 0.40 -0.95 -15.92
N ILE A 179 -0.55 -1.84 -15.70
CA ILE A 179 -0.28 -3.29 -15.64
C ILE A 179 0.38 -3.80 -16.91
N SER A 180 0.03 -3.23 -18.07
CA SER A 180 0.57 -3.58 -19.37
C SER A 180 2.07 -3.25 -19.53
N ASP A 181 2.66 -2.50 -18.60
CA ASP A 181 4.11 -2.26 -18.53
C ASP A 181 4.90 -3.44 -17.96
N PHE A 182 4.21 -4.42 -17.38
CA PHE A 182 4.81 -5.46 -16.58
C PHE A 182 4.41 -6.86 -17.07
N GLY A 183 5.35 -7.80 -16.98
CA GLY A 183 5.06 -9.22 -17.11
C GLY A 183 4.48 -9.83 -15.84
N LYS A 184 4.08 -11.10 -15.90
CA LYS A 184 3.71 -11.88 -14.72
C LYS A 184 4.95 -12.23 -13.90
N ALA A 185 4.89 -11.98 -12.59
CA ALA A 185 5.95 -12.39 -11.67
C ALA A 185 6.04 -13.91 -11.56
N THR A 186 7.27 -14.41 -11.62
CA THR A 186 7.67 -15.79 -11.41
C THR A 186 8.37 -15.94 -10.06
N ASP A 187 8.66 -17.19 -9.69
CA ASP A 187 9.33 -17.57 -8.45
C ASP A 187 10.58 -16.72 -8.19
N TYR A 188 10.72 -16.31 -6.94
CA TYR A 188 11.83 -15.53 -6.40
C TYR A 188 12.72 -16.41 -5.54
N GLU A 189 14.01 -16.42 -5.83
CA GLU A 189 15.01 -17.12 -5.03
C GLU A 189 15.86 -16.14 -4.22
N TYR A 190 15.62 -16.05 -2.91
CA TYR A 190 16.25 -15.11 -1.95
C TYR A 190 17.78 -14.95 -2.06
N ARG A 191 18.49 -15.99 -2.52
CA ARG A 191 19.97 -15.99 -2.65
C ARG A 191 20.49 -15.82 -4.07
N LYS A 192 19.68 -16.07 -5.11
CA LYS A 192 20.10 -15.92 -6.52
C LYS A 192 19.62 -14.60 -7.11
N ASP A 193 18.48 -14.09 -6.63
CA ASP A 193 17.76 -12.97 -7.22
C ASP A 193 18.07 -11.61 -6.58
N GLN A 194 19.07 -11.49 -5.69
CA GLN A 194 19.57 -10.17 -5.28
C GLN A 194 20.01 -9.31 -6.49
N LYS A 195 20.29 -9.95 -7.64
CA LYS A 195 20.58 -9.31 -8.94
C LYS A 195 19.35 -9.05 -9.83
N ASN A 196 18.17 -9.58 -9.51
CA ASN A 196 16.95 -9.49 -10.33
C ASN A 196 16.00 -8.34 -9.93
N ASN A 197 16.55 -7.32 -9.26
CA ASN A 197 15.81 -6.16 -8.76
C ASN A 197 15.16 -5.29 -9.86
N GLU A 198 15.48 -5.56 -11.13
CA GLU A 198 15.07 -4.80 -12.31
C GLU A 198 14.02 -5.50 -13.17
N ALA A 199 13.62 -6.73 -12.85
CA ALA A 199 12.59 -7.42 -13.63
C ALA A 199 11.27 -6.63 -13.58
N SER A 200 10.79 -6.17 -14.74
CA SER A 200 9.53 -5.44 -14.88
C SER A 200 8.36 -6.43 -14.81
N VAL A 201 8.08 -6.95 -13.62
CA VAL A 201 7.03 -7.96 -13.39
C VAL A 201 6.17 -7.64 -12.18
N VAL A 202 4.91 -8.08 -12.18
CA VAL A 202 3.95 -7.83 -11.09
C VAL A 202 3.15 -9.09 -10.76
N PRO A 203 2.51 -9.17 -9.58
CA PRO A 203 1.63 -10.29 -9.23
C PRO A 203 0.47 -10.40 -10.24
N ILE A 204 0.33 -11.55 -10.89
CA ILE A 204 -0.81 -11.87 -11.76
C ILE A 204 -1.29 -13.29 -11.45
N HIS A 205 -2.37 -13.37 -10.68
CA HIS A 205 -2.99 -14.62 -10.21
C HIS A 205 -4.51 -14.47 -10.14
N GLU A 206 -5.27 -15.56 -10.28
CA GLU A 206 -6.73 -15.51 -10.24
C GLU A 206 -7.27 -15.10 -8.86
N ASN A 207 -6.62 -15.57 -7.78
CA ASN A 207 -6.96 -15.26 -6.39
C ASN A 207 -6.27 -14.00 -5.84
N ILE A 208 -5.84 -13.08 -6.69
CA ILE A 208 -5.30 -11.78 -6.30
C ILE A 208 -6.09 -10.70 -7.02
N VAL A 209 -6.46 -9.65 -6.30
CA VAL A 209 -7.09 -8.47 -6.91
C VAL A 209 -6.10 -7.82 -7.86
N ARG A 210 -6.53 -7.67 -9.11
CA ARG A 210 -5.74 -7.08 -10.18
C ARG A 210 -5.74 -5.57 -10.07
N HIS A 211 -4.55 -5.00 -9.93
CA HIS A 211 -4.31 -3.57 -10.13
C HIS A 211 -4.07 -3.30 -11.62
N PHE A 212 -4.92 -2.51 -12.26
CA PHE A 212 -4.80 -2.12 -13.67
C PHE A 212 -3.86 -0.94 -13.86
N ALA A 213 -3.94 0.02 -12.93
CA ALA A 213 -3.05 1.16 -12.89
C ALA A 213 -2.77 1.57 -11.46
N ASN A 214 -1.61 2.16 -11.24
CA ASN A 214 -1.28 2.80 -9.99
C ASN A 214 -0.63 4.16 -10.27
N ILE A 215 -1.12 5.18 -9.59
CA ILE A 215 -0.66 6.55 -9.71
C ILE A 215 0.08 6.90 -8.42
N GLU A 216 1.39 7.05 -8.50
CA GLU A 216 2.21 7.48 -7.38
C GLU A 216 2.17 8.99 -7.23
N ILE A 217 2.02 9.49 -5.99
CA ILE A 217 1.93 10.92 -5.68
C ILE A 217 3.19 11.36 -4.94
N PHE A 218 3.74 12.49 -5.35
CA PHE A 218 4.96 13.08 -4.82
C PHE A 218 4.81 14.60 -4.61
N ASP A 219 5.72 15.17 -3.83
CA ASP A 219 5.91 16.62 -3.80
C ASP A 219 6.43 17.11 -5.16
N SER A 220 5.93 18.25 -5.65
CA SER A 220 6.37 18.83 -6.91
C SER A 220 7.87 19.19 -6.92
N GLY A 221 8.45 19.46 -5.73
CA GLY A 221 9.88 19.68 -5.55
C GLY A 221 10.74 18.41 -5.56
N ASP A 222 10.12 17.21 -5.46
CA ASP A 222 10.84 15.94 -5.39
C ASP A 222 11.24 15.42 -6.77
N LYS A 223 12.23 16.05 -7.40
CA LYS A 223 12.67 15.72 -8.77
C LYS A 223 13.02 14.24 -8.98
N ASN A 224 13.50 13.57 -7.94
CA ASN A 224 14.01 12.20 -8.01
C ASN A 224 13.00 11.13 -7.57
N GLU A 225 11.76 11.53 -7.20
CA GLU A 225 10.72 10.60 -6.73
C GLU A 225 11.20 9.79 -5.52
N GLU A 226 11.89 10.47 -4.58
CA GLU A 226 12.55 9.89 -3.41
C GLU A 226 11.54 9.46 -2.35
N ASP A 227 10.47 10.24 -2.17
CA ASP A 227 9.48 10.04 -1.11
C ASP A 227 8.05 10.06 -1.68
N CYS A 228 7.49 8.87 -1.88
CA CYS A 228 6.11 8.74 -2.30
C CYS A 228 5.18 9.07 -1.12
N LEU A 229 4.27 10.02 -1.34
CA LEU A 229 3.38 10.57 -0.31
C LEU A 229 2.03 9.86 -0.24
N GLY A 230 1.67 9.13 -1.29
CA GLY A 230 0.43 8.38 -1.38
C GLY A 230 0.25 7.76 -2.77
N TRP A 231 -0.74 6.90 -2.92
CA TRP A 231 -1.10 6.28 -4.18
C TRP A 231 -2.58 6.39 -4.48
N ILE A 232 -2.90 6.36 -5.77
CA ILE A 232 -4.24 6.07 -6.27
C ILE A 232 -4.15 4.82 -7.15
N THR A 233 -4.77 3.73 -6.72
CA THR A 233 -4.74 2.44 -7.41
C THR A 233 -6.10 2.17 -8.05
N ILE A 234 -6.11 1.93 -9.36
CA ILE A 234 -7.30 1.51 -10.11
C ILE A 234 -7.25 -0.01 -10.22
N MET A 235 -8.26 -0.69 -9.69
CA MET A 235 -8.32 -2.15 -9.56
C MET A 235 -9.65 -2.70 -10.05
N GLU A 236 -9.69 -4.02 -10.33
CA GLU A 236 -10.94 -4.70 -10.60
C GLU A 236 -11.92 -4.52 -9.43
N LYS A 237 -13.17 -4.19 -9.75
CA LYS A 237 -14.22 -4.10 -8.73
C LYS A 237 -14.65 -5.50 -8.33
N CYS A 238 -14.75 -5.73 -7.03
CA CYS A 238 -15.27 -6.96 -6.44
C CYS A 238 -16.70 -6.78 -5.93
N ASP A 239 -17.43 -7.90 -5.78
CA ASP A 239 -18.84 -7.90 -5.35
C ASP A 239 -19.00 -7.56 -3.86
N GLY A 240 -17.99 -7.89 -3.06
CA GLY A 240 -17.97 -7.66 -1.61
C GLY A 240 -16.79 -8.36 -0.95
N ASN A 241 -16.70 -8.26 0.37
CA ASN A 241 -15.69 -8.96 1.17
C ASN A 241 -16.24 -10.29 1.73
N LEU A 242 -15.33 -11.20 2.09
CA LEU A 242 -15.67 -12.54 2.56
C LEU A 242 -16.38 -12.52 3.92
N ARG A 243 -16.10 -11.53 4.79
CA ARG A 243 -16.85 -11.39 6.06
C ARG A 243 -18.34 -11.21 5.78
N THR A 244 -18.70 -10.22 4.97
CA THR A 244 -20.10 -9.93 4.63
C THR A 244 -20.76 -11.11 3.91
N LYS A 245 -20.01 -11.81 3.04
CA LYS A 245 -20.49 -13.03 2.37
C LYS A 245 -20.83 -14.14 3.40
N LEU A 246 -19.96 -14.36 4.39
CA LEU A 246 -20.17 -15.36 5.43
C LEU A 246 -21.27 -14.99 6.43
N GLU A 247 -21.53 -13.70 6.64
CA GLU A 247 -22.62 -13.22 7.50
C GLU A 247 -24.00 -13.36 6.84
N ASN A 248 -24.08 -13.21 5.50
CA ASN A 248 -25.34 -13.19 4.77
C ASN A 248 -25.73 -14.54 4.15
N ASP A 249 -24.77 -15.42 3.87
CA ASP A 249 -25.02 -16.67 3.14
C ASP A 249 -24.70 -17.94 3.95
N ASN A 250 -25.59 -18.91 3.84
CA ASN A 250 -25.33 -20.29 4.21
C ASN A 250 -24.51 -20.96 3.10
N LEU A 251 -23.23 -20.59 2.97
CA LEU A 251 -22.32 -21.27 2.03
C LEU A 251 -22.27 -22.76 2.34
N GLU A 252 -22.32 -23.59 1.31
CA GLU A 252 -22.15 -25.04 1.44
C GLU A 252 -20.69 -25.40 1.74
N LEU A 253 -20.45 -26.59 2.30
CA LEU A 253 -19.10 -27.05 2.64
C LEU A 253 -18.16 -27.07 1.42
N GLU A 254 -18.66 -27.45 0.24
CA GLU A 254 -17.84 -27.51 -0.98
C GLU A 254 -17.46 -26.12 -1.50
N GLU A 255 -18.35 -25.14 -1.41
CA GLU A 255 -18.05 -23.74 -1.75
C GLU A 255 -16.97 -23.17 -0.82
N ARG A 256 -17.10 -23.45 0.48
CA ARG A 256 -16.10 -23.05 1.49
C ARG A 256 -14.74 -23.68 1.21
N LYS A 257 -14.69 -24.96 0.82
CA LYS A 257 -13.45 -25.63 0.41
C LYS A 257 -12.85 -25.00 -0.84
N LYS A 258 -13.67 -24.63 -1.83
CA LYS A 258 -13.22 -23.96 -3.06
C LYS A 258 -12.58 -22.60 -2.75
N ILE A 259 -13.24 -21.80 -1.92
CA ILE A 259 -12.70 -20.51 -1.42
C ILE A 259 -11.36 -20.73 -0.70
N ALA A 260 -11.30 -21.65 0.26
CA ALA A 260 -10.09 -21.92 1.02
C ALA A 260 -8.92 -22.38 0.13
N LYS A 261 -9.18 -23.26 -0.85
CA LYS A 261 -8.16 -23.70 -1.83
C LYS A 261 -7.65 -22.55 -2.69
N GLY A 262 -8.54 -21.69 -3.19
CA GLY A 262 -8.15 -20.52 -3.98
C GLY A 262 -7.29 -19.53 -3.17
N LEU A 263 -7.71 -19.22 -1.94
CA LEU A 263 -6.95 -18.35 -1.05
C LEU A 263 -5.57 -18.93 -0.72
N LYS A 264 -5.49 -20.23 -0.41
CA LYS A 264 -4.22 -20.91 -0.20
C LYS A 264 -3.30 -20.78 -1.42
N SER A 265 -3.84 -21.04 -2.62
CA SER A 265 -3.10 -20.88 -3.87
C SER A 265 -2.58 -19.46 -4.07
N GLY A 266 -3.42 -18.45 -3.81
CA GLY A 266 -3.02 -17.03 -3.89
C GLY A 266 -1.91 -16.66 -2.91
N PHE A 267 -2.00 -17.06 -1.64
CA PHE A 267 -0.95 -16.79 -0.65
C PHE A 267 0.36 -17.55 -0.95
N GLU A 268 0.27 -18.80 -1.40
CA GLU A 268 1.45 -19.56 -1.84
C GLU A 268 2.12 -18.89 -3.04
N TYR A 269 1.35 -18.39 -4.00
CA TYR A 269 1.89 -17.62 -5.12
C TYR A 269 2.58 -16.34 -4.65
N LEU A 270 1.96 -15.53 -3.79
CA LEU A 270 2.58 -14.32 -3.22
C LEU A 270 3.91 -14.64 -2.55
N LYS A 271 3.94 -15.69 -1.71
CA LYS A 271 5.14 -16.15 -1.01
C LYS A 271 6.25 -16.54 -1.98
N LYS A 272 5.91 -17.29 -3.04
CA LYS A 272 6.87 -17.69 -4.09
C LYS A 272 7.49 -16.51 -4.80
N ILE A 273 6.74 -15.43 -5.04
CA ILE A 273 7.28 -14.23 -5.71
C ILE A 273 7.95 -13.24 -4.73
N GLY A 274 8.03 -13.57 -3.45
CA GLY A 274 8.73 -12.79 -2.43
C GLY A 274 7.86 -11.76 -1.68
N ILE A 275 6.53 -11.86 -1.78
CA ILE A 275 5.56 -11.02 -1.07
C ILE A 275 4.89 -11.83 0.05
N PHE A 276 4.96 -11.34 1.27
CA PHE A 276 4.29 -11.92 2.42
C PHE A 276 3.18 -10.97 2.86
N HIS A 277 1.93 -11.39 2.67
CA HIS A 277 0.77 -10.62 3.10
C HIS A 277 0.59 -10.72 4.62
N LYS A 278 0.65 -9.59 5.32
CA LYS A 278 0.66 -9.54 6.79
C LYS A 278 -0.67 -9.08 7.41
N ASP A 279 -1.67 -8.72 6.61
CA ASP A 279 -3.03 -8.41 7.08
C ASP A 279 -4.07 -9.32 6.41
N ARG A 280 -4.20 -10.57 6.88
CA ARG A 280 -5.03 -11.63 6.23
C ARG A 280 -6.48 -11.70 6.76
N LYS A 281 -7.01 -10.58 7.27
CA LYS A 281 -8.39 -10.49 7.78
C LYS A 281 -9.42 -10.71 6.66
N LEU A 282 -10.63 -11.13 7.03
CA LEU A 282 -11.71 -11.45 6.07
C LEU A 282 -12.16 -10.25 5.22
N GLU A 283 -11.98 -9.03 5.72
CA GLU A 283 -12.25 -7.78 5.02
C GLU A 283 -11.29 -7.54 3.84
N ASN A 284 -10.07 -8.11 3.91
CA ASN A 284 -9.07 -8.03 2.86
C ASN A 284 -9.14 -9.23 1.88
N LEU A 285 -10.19 -10.05 2.01
CA LEU A 285 -10.48 -11.15 1.10
C LEU A 285 -11.78 -10.80 0.37
N LEU A 286 -11.67 -10.45 -0.91
CA LEU A 286 -12.81 -10.03 -1.72
C LEU A 286 -13.36 -11.18 -2.57
N MET A 287 -14.59 -11.04 -3.04
CA MET A 287 -15.28 -12.01 -3.88
C MET A 287 -15.57 -11.44 -5.27
N ILE A 288 -15.33 -12.23 -6.31
CA ILE A 288 -15.88 -12.02 -7.66
C ILE A 288 -16.57 -13.31 -8.07
N GLY A 289 -17.90 -13.29 -8.06
CA GLY A 289 -18.71 -14.51 -8.10
C GLY A 289 -18.28 -15.48 -7.00
N GLU A 290 -17.82 -16.67 -7.40
CA GLU A 290 -17.34 -17.72 -6.48
C GLU A 290 -15.83 -17.69 -6.22
N VAL A 291 -15.10 -16.74 -6.81
CA VAL A 291 -13.63 -16.66 -6.70
C VAL A 291 -13.25 -15.68 -5.61
N ALA A 292 -12.57 -16.18 -4.58
CA ALA A 292 -11.98 -15.36 -3.54
C ALA A 292 -10.63 -14.77 -3.98
N LYS A 293 -10.41 -13.49 -3.69
CA LYS A 293 -9.25 -12.72 -4.09
C LYS A 293 -8.63 -11.96 -2.92
N ILE A 294 -7.32 -12.03 -2.81
CA ILE A 294 -6.55 -11.30 -1.79
C ILE A 294 -6.40 -9.84 -2.25
N CYS A 295 -6.73 -8.90 -1.36
CA CYS A 295 -6.58 -7.47 -1.58
C CYS A 295 -5.84 -6.81 -0.40
N ASP A 296 -5.62 -5.50 -0.50
CA ASP A 296 -4.97 -4.67 0.51
C ASP A 296 -3.50 -5.00 0.81
N PHE A 297 -2.65 -4.61 -0.14
CA PHE A 297 -1.20 -4.71 -0.01
C PHE A 297 -0.58 -3.59 0.84
N GLY A 298 -1.37 -2.91 1.67
CA GLY A 298 -0.92 -1.81 2.51
C GLY A 298 0.07 -2.22 3.61
N VAL A 299 0.03 -3.50 4.02
CA VAL A 299 0.87 -4.09 5.06
C VAL A 299 1.41 -5.45 4.57
N VAL A 300 2.55 -5.40 3.88
CA VAL A 300 3.25 -6.59 3.36
C VAL A 300 4.74 -6.53 3.70
N SER A 301 5.38 -7.70 3.81
CA SER A 301 6.83 -7.80 3.67
C SER A 301 7.18 -8.17 2.23
N GLU A 302 8.13 -7.48 1.64
CA GLU A 302 8.57 -7.66 0.26
C GLU A 302 10.10 -7.87 0.24
N TYR A 303 10.52 -9.10 -0.03
CA TYR A 303 11.93 -9.49 0.04
C TYR A 303 12.64 -9.44 -1.30
N SER A 304 11.90 -9.44 -2.40
CA SER A 304 12.49 -9.44 -3.74
C SER A 304 13.16 -8.12 -4.14
N GLY A 305 12.73 -7.01 -3.53
CA GLY A 305 13.22 -5.66 -3.81
C GLY A 305 12.67 -5.06 -5.11
N ARG A 306 11.91 -5.83 -5.90
CA ARG A 306 11.48 -5.47 -7.25
C ARG A 306 10.73 -4.15 -7.24
N LYS A 307 11.25 -3.19 -8.01
CA LYS A 307 10.66 -1.85 -8.09
C LYS A 307 9.24 -1.88 -8.68
N SER A 308 8.96 -2.79 -9.61
CA SER A 308 7.65 -2.95 -10.25
C SER A 308 6.51 -3.24 -9.27
N TYR A 309 6.77 -3.95 -8.16
CA TYR A 309 5.74 -4.20 -7.13
C TYR A 309 5.32 -2.90 -6.46
N ARG A 310 6.26 -1.97 -6.25
CA ARG A 310 6.00 -0.63 -5.72
C ARG A 310 5.28 0.24 -6.73
N ASN A 311 5.77 0.23 -7.98
CA ASN A 311 5.18 1.00 -9.08
C ASN A 311 3.69 0.67 -9.26
N LEU A 312 3.29 -0.61 -9.19
CA LEU A 312 1.89 -1.03 -9.37
C LEU A 312 1.11 -1.21 -8.05
N GLY A 313 1.64 -0.69 -6.93
CA GLY A 313 0.89 -0.61 -5.65
C GLY A 313 0.73 -1.92 -4.86
N TYR A 314 1.58 -2.92 -5.09
CA TYR A 314 1.59 -4.19 -4.35
C TYR A 314 2.57 -4.23 -3.17
N SER A 315 3.42 -3.22 -2.99
CA SER A 315 4.29 -3.08 -1.83
C SER A 315 4.76 -1.65 -1.69
N LYS A 316 4.93 -1.15 -0.45
CA LYS A 316 5.38 0.22 -0.20
C LYS A 316 6.90 0.33 -0.24
N ARG A 317 7.39 1.52 -0.58
CA ARG A 317 8.81 1.85 -0.45
C ARG A 317 9.19 1.98 1.02
N GLY A 318 10.44 1.64 1.31
CA GLY A 318 11.07 1.85 2.61
C GLY A 318 11.50 0.54 3.24
N SER A 319 12.58 0.60 4.01
CA SER A 319 13.16 -0.58 4.67
C SER A 319 12.19 -1.26 5.63
N LYS A 320 11.20 -0.50 6.15
CA LYS A 320 10.08 -1.03 6.94
C LYS A 320 9.38 -2.22 6.27
N TYR A 321 9.18 -2.17 4.96
CA TYR A 321 8.47 -3.22 4.22
C TYR A 321 9.41 -4.32 3.71
N ARG A 322 10.72 -4.18 3.91
CA ARG A 322 11.72 -5.20 3.58
C ARG A 322 12.20 -5.98 4.80
N ASN A 323 11.83 -5.53 5.99
CA ASN A 323 12.15 -6.18 7.26
C ASN A 323 10.88 -6.49 8.04
N GLU A 324 10.57 -7.78 8.21
CA GLU A 324 9.40 -8.22 8.97
C GLU A 324 9.39 -7.73 10.42
N GLY A 325 10.55 -7.65 11.08
CA GLY A 325 10.68 -7.13 12.44
C GLY A 325 10.43 -5.62 12.57
N ALA A 326 10.25 -4.90 11.45
CA ALA A 326 9.89 -3.49 11.42
C ALA A 326 8.39 -3.25 11.17
N LEU A 327 7.63 -4.29 10.82
CA LEU A 327 6.19 -4.21 10.55
C LEU A 327 5.38 -4.30 11.84
N PHE A 328 5.39 -3.21 12.61
CA PHE A 328 4.54 -3.03 13.80
C PHE A 328 3.10 -2.65 13.42
N ALA A 329 2.47 -3.40 12.52
CA ALA A 329 1.12 -3.13 12.02
C ALA A 329 0.42 -4.42 11.63
N GLY A 330 -0.88 -4.52 11.89
CA GLY A 330 -1.73 -5.65 11.51
C GLY A 330 -3.01 -5.68 12.36
N THR A 331 -4.02 -6.42 11.91
CA THR A 331 -5.30 -6.50 12.63
C THR A 331 -5.15 -7.41 13.86
N PRO A 332 -5.45 -6.95 15.09
CA PRO A 332 -5.42 -7.79 16.28
C PRO A 332 -6.25 -9.07 16.09
N GLY A 333 -5.67 -10.23 16.42
CA GLY A 333 -6.30 -11.55 16.18
C GLY A 333 -6.00 -12.18 14.81
N PHE A 334 -5.46 -11.44 13.85
CA PHE A 334 -4.99 -11.95 12.54
C PHE A 334 -3.51 -11.65 12.26
N ALA A 335 -2.91 -10.74 13.02
CA ALA A 335 -1.50 -10.45 12.98
C ALA A 335 -0.69 -11.60 13.60
N GLY A 336 0.40 -11.99 12.93
CA GLY A 336 1.36 -12.93 13.48
C GLY A 336 2.00 -12.35 14.75
N GLN A 337 2.48 -13.22 15.64
CA GLN A 337 3.05 -12.78 16.92
C GLN A 337 4.25 -11.84 16.74
N PHE A 338 4.97 -11.89 15.60
CA PHE A 338 6.00 -10.90 15.25
C PHE A 338 5.48 -9.46 15.04
N GLN A 339 4.22 -9.29 14.67
CA GLN A 339 3.60 -7.96 14.48
C GLN A 339 3.09 -7.36 15.81
N ILE A 340 2.90 -8.17 16.87
CA ILE A 340 2.27 -7.75 18.14
C ILE A 340 3.15 -8.00 19.39
N GLY A 341 4.14 -8.89 19.38
CA GLY A 341 4.91 -9.22 20.60
C GLY A 341 6.17 -10.10 20.52
N GLY A 342 6.58 -10.61 19.35
CA GLY A 342 7.83 -11.36 19.14
C GLY A 342 7.82 -12.84 19.55
N VAL A 343 8.34 -13.70 18.64
CA VAL A 343 8.58 -15.18 18.75
C VAL A 343 7.28 -16.00 18.84
N SER A 344 6.86 -16.96 17.99
CA SER A 344 7.49 -17.86 17.00
C SER A 344 6.42 -18.52 16.06
N LEU A 345 6.86 -19.51 15.25
CA LEU A 345 6.17 -20.67 14.65
C LEU A 345 5.05 -20.46 13.58
N ASP A 346 5.42 -20.81 12.35
CA ASP A 346 4.66 -21.24 11.16
C ASP A 346 3.39 -20.50 10.67
N ASP A 347 3.39 -20.20 9.37
CA ASP A 347 2.34 -19.56 8.55
C ASP A 347 0.97 -20.31 8.52
N THR A 348 0.88 -21.47 9.17
CA THR A 348 -0.21 -22.45 9.04
C THR A 348 -1.51 -22.02 9.76
N ASP A 349 -1.42 -21.10 10.72
CA ASP A 349 -2.53 -20.76 11.61
C ASP A 349 -3.64 -19.90 10.96
N CYS A 350 -3.31 -19.04 9.98
CA CYS A 350 -4.30 -18.13 9.38
C CYS A 350 -5.37 -18.86 8.55
N ILE A 351 -5.00 -19.93 7.83
CA ILE A 351 -5.97 -20.74 7.07
C ILE A 351 -6.89 -21.49 8.03
N PHE A 352 -6.36 -21.96 9.16
CA PHE A 352 -7.16 -22.61 10.19
C PHE A 352 -8.18 -21.64 10.79
N TYR A 353 -7.81 -20.37 11.05
CA TYR A 353 -8.77 -19.35 11.49
C TYR A 353 -9.80 -18.97 10.41
N ILE A 354 -9.42 -18.93 9.13
CA ILE A 354 -10.40 -18.74 8.03
C ILE A 354 -11.36 -19.94 7.99
N CYS A 355 -10.87 -21.17 8.06
CA CYS A 355 -11.69 -22.38 8.14
C CYS A 355 -12.55 -22.44 9.41
N PHE A 356 -12.06 -21.92 10.54
CA PHE A 356 -12.78 -21.88 11.81
C PHE A 356 -13.80 -20.75 11.88
N ALA A 357 -13.53 -19.57 11.32
CA ALA A 357 -14.52 -18.50 11.14
C ALA A 357 -15.63 -18.93 10.19
N ILE A 358 -15.27 -19.68 9.15
CA ILE A 358 -16.21 -20.43 8.30
C ILE A 358 -17.02 -21.41 9.17
N GLY A 359 -16.41 -22.19 10.07
CA GLY A 359 -17.12 -23.13 10.95
C GLY A 359 -18.03 -22.51 12.03
N LYS A 360 -17.60 -21.44 12.71
CA LYS A 360 -18.27 -20.88 13.91
C LYS A 360 -19.53 -20.07 13.60
N LEU A 361 -19.62 -19.44 12.43
CA LEU A 361 -20.83 -18.73 12.01
C LEU A 361 -21.99 -19.69 11.67
N ALA A 362 -21.72 -21.00 11.60
CA ALA A 362 -22.71 -22.06 11.36
C ALA A 362 -23.28 -22.71 12.64
N GLY A 363 -22.96 -22.21 13.84
CA GLY A 363 -23.51 -22.76 15.09
C GLY A 363 -23.03 -24.18 15.42
N LEU A 364 -21.76 -24.49 15.15
CA LEU A 364 -21.06 -25.66 15.69
C LEU A 364 -20.19 -25.28 16.89
#